data_AF-A0A969T9Y0-F1
#
_entry.id   AF-A0A969T9Y0-F1
#
_cell.length_a   1.000
_cell.length_b   1.000
_cell.length_c   1.000
_cell.angle_alpha   90.00
_cell.angle_beta   90.00
_cell.angle_gamma   90.00
#
_symmetry.space_group_name_H-M   'P 1'
#
loop_
_entity.id
_entity.type
_entity.pdbx_description
1 polymer ?
#
loop_
_entity_poly.entity_id
_entity_poly.type
_entity_poly.pdbx_seq_one_letter_code
_entity_poly.pdbx_strand_id
1 'polypeptide(L)'
;MIYFPQAGHADSLRWQSASTVAPSGLLEQVVKENFESSFQSRVNSAQMKLLTVMQPQQQIPLYIIDTRTDYNNPSANFLCGAAGCNFLGYIRTKAGYQRVFSYYLNPALPENLSIIEPTRTIRNGLPCLVFNQPIQNSIEKIKACFDGRQYRTD
;
A
#
# COMPACT_ATOMS: atom_id res chain seq x y z
N MET A 1 24.95 27.89 -19.09
CA MET A 1 24.86 26.44 -18.80
C MET A 1 23.90 26.31 -17.63
N ILE A 2 22.64 25.94 -17.88
CA ILE A 2 21.60 25.91 -16.85
C ILE A 2 21.73 24.57 -16.13
N TYR A 3 22.10 24.61 -14.86
CA TYR A 3 22.16 23.45 -13.97
C TYR A 3 20.72 23.03 -13.65
N PHE A 4 20.28 21.91 -14.20
CA PHE A 4 19.06 21.25 -13.73
C PHE A 4 19.43 20.50 -12.44
N PRO A 5 18.86 20.83 -11.27
CA PRO A 5 19.08 20.01 -10.09
C PRO A 5 18.54 18.60 -10.35
N GLN A 6 19.44 17.62 -10.25
CA GLN A 6 19.13 16.20 -10.24
C GLN A 6 18.12 15.90 -9.14
N ALA A 7 17.27 14.90 -9.43
CA ALA A 7 16.23 14.33 -8.58
C ALA A 7 16.45 14.56 -7.07
N GLY A 8 15.79 15.58 -6.53
CA GLY A 8 15.57 15.70 -5.09
C GLY A 8 14.88 14.44 -4.60
N HIS A 9 15.53 13.78 -3.65
CA HIS A 9 15.09 12.57 -2.96
C HIS A 9 13.60 12.66 -2.61
N ALA A 10 12.86 11.60 -2.92
CA ALA A 10 11.52 11.44 -2.38
C ALA A 10 11.63 11.49 -0.86
N ASP A 11 11.05 12.53 -0.26
CA ASP A 11 10.82 12.59 1.18
C ASP A 11 10.22 11.26 1.60
N SER A 12 10.88 10.64 2.57
CA SER A 12 10.88 9.21 2.79
C SER A 12 9.47 8.61 2.79
N LEU A 13 9.12 7.85 1.76
CA LEU A 13 7.95 6.96 1.74
C LEU A 13 8.17 5.91 2.82
N ARG A 14 7.84 6.29 4.06
CA ARG A 14 8.06 5.47 5.25
C ARG A 14 6.77 4.81 5.63
N TRP A 15 6.82 3.49 5.58
CA TRP A 15 5.88 2.64 6.28
C TRP A 15 5.93 2.96 7.77
N GLN A 16 4.79 3.30 8.34
CA GLN A 16 4.62 3.62 9.75
C GLN A 16 3.65 2.63 10.39
N SER A 17 3.68 2.53 11.72
CA SER A 17 2.70 1.75 12.46
C SER A 17 1.28 2.26 12.14
N ALA A 18 0.43 1.39 11.60
CA ALA A 18 -0.90 1.79 11.19
C ALA A 18 -1.75 2.21 12.40
N SER A 19 -1.59 1.57 13.57
CA SER A 19 -2.29 1.99 14.80
C SER A 19 -1.98 3.42 15.23
N THR A 20 -0.83 3.95 14.82
CA THR A 20 -0.38 5.29 15.21
C THR A 20 -0.84 6.36 14.23
N VAL A 21 -0.83 6.06 12.92
CA VAL A 21 -1.03 7.08 11.88
C VAL A 21 -2.27 6.88 11.02
N ALA A 22 -2.99 5.77 11.17
CA ALA A 22 -4.21 5.56 10.41
C ALA A 22 -5.29 6.56 10.82
N PRO A 23 -5.96 7.19 9.84
CA PRO A 23 -7.16 7.97 10.10
C PRO A 23 -8.22 7.14 10.84
N SER A 24 -9.03 7.83 11.65
CA SER A 24 -10.14 7.20 12.38
C SER A 24 -11.03 6.37 11.45
N GLY A 25 -11.38 5.17 11.91
CA GLY A 25 -12.23 4.20 11.21
C GLY A 25 -11.54 3.38 10.11
N LEU A 26 -10.35 3.76 9.63
CA LEU A 26 -9.70 3.04 8.52
C LEU A 26 -9.35 1.59 8.91
N LEU A 27 -8.65 1.39 10.03
CA LEU A 27 -8.24 0.05 10.46
C LEU A 27 -9.42 -0.85 10.83
N GLU A 28 -10.47 -0.29 11.45
CA GLU A 28 -11.69 -1.02 11.75
C GLU A 28 -12.37 -1.51 10.46
N GLN A 29 -12.47 -0.64 9.46
CA GLN A 29 -13.01 -1.01 8.15
C GLN A 29 -12.16 -2.09 7.47
N VAL A 30 -10.84 -1.98 7.54
CA VAL A 30 -9.92 -2.98 6.97
C VAL A 30 -10.12 -4.35 7.62
N VAL A 31 -10.21 -4.41 8.95
CA VAL A 31 -10.47 -5.65 9.68
C VAL A 31 -11.83 -6.22 9.29
N LYS A 32 -12.87 -5.39 9.23
CA LYS A 32 -14.23 -5.81 8.90
C LYS A 32 -14.37 -6.34 7.47
N GLU A 33 -13.69 -5.73 6.50
CA GLU A 33 -13.80 -6.09 5.08
C GLU A 33 -12.98 -7.31 4.68
N ASN A 34 -11.94 -7.65 5.44
CA ASN A 34 -10.95 -8.66 5.03
C ASN A 34 -10.90 -9.88 5.96
N PHE A 35 -11.64 -9.88 7.07
CA PHE A 35 -11.68 -10.99 8.02
C PHE A 35 -13.11 -11.34 8.41
N GLU A 36 -13.40 -12.64 8.45
CA GLU A 36 -14.64 -13.20 8.97
C GLU A 36 -14.89 -12.74 10.42
N SER A 37 -16.15 -12.46 10.78
CA SER A 37 -16.53 -11.89 12.08
C SER A 37 -15.98 -12.67 13.28
N SER A 38 -15.91 -14.01 13.17
CA SER A 38 -15.36 -14.89 14.21
C SER A 38 -13.83 -14.78 14.40
N PHE A 39 -13.12 -14.22 13.42
CA PHE A 39 -11.68 -14.04 13.43
C PHE A 39 -11.25 -12.60 13.75
N GLN A 40 -12.14 -11.61 13.61
CA GLN A 40 -11.79 -10.18 13.77
C GLN A 40 -11.14 -9.87 15.12
N SER A 41 -11.59 -10.48 16.23
CA SER A 41 -11.01 -10.28 17.57
C SER A 41 -9.59 -10.83 17.73
N ARG A 42 -9.13 -11.68 16.80
CA ARG A 42 -7.79 -12.27 16.79
C ARG A 42 -6.80 -11.49 15.93
N VAL A 43 -7.30 -10.51 15.15
CA VAL A 43 -6.46 -9.72 14.26
C VAL A 43 -5.76 -8.63 15.05
N ASN A 44 -4.43 -8.72 15.15
CA ASN A 44 -3.62 -7.64 15.72
C ASN A 44 -3.36 -6.55 14.68
N SER A 45 -4.39 -5.77 14.36
CA SER A 45 -4.29 -4.68 13.37
C SER A 45 -3.27 -3.59 13.76
N ALA A 46 -2.86 -3.54 15.04
CA ALA A 46 -1.84 -2.61 15.49
C ALA A 46 -0.44 -2.88 14.94
N GLN A 47 -0.18 -4.11 14.48
CA GLN A 47 1.08 -4.49 13.83
C GLN A 47 1.10 -4.24 12.31
N MET A 48 -0.05 -3.92 11.71
CA MET A 48 -0.10 -3.52 10.30
C MET A 48 0.70 -2.24 10.08
N LYS A 49 1.21 -2.06 8.86
CA LYS A 49 1.88 -0.81 8.47
C LYS A 49 1.04 -0.02 7.50
N LEU A 50 1.14 1.31 7.60
CA LEU A 50 0.50 2.25 6.71
C LEU A 50 1.55 3.10 5.98
N LEU A 51 1.37 3.25 4.68
CA LEU A 51 2.02 4.23 3.85
C LEU A 51 0.95 5.21 3.34
N THR A 52 1.08 6.48 3.73
CA THR A 52 0.21 7.55 3.24
C THR A 52 0.89 8.27 2.08
N VAL A 53 0.26 8.24 0.92
CA VAL A 53 0.77 8.88 -0.30
C VAL A 53 -0.05 10.13 -0.61
N MET A 54 0.60 11.28 -0.51
CA MET A 54 0.06 12.60 -0.85
C MET A 54 1.14 13.43 -1.57
N GLN A 55 0.93 13.69 -2.85
CA GLN A 55 1.79 14.49 -3.72
C GLN A 55 1.11 15.84 -4.05
N PRO A 56 1.87 16.88 -4.46
CA PRO A 56 1.32 18.23 -4.68
C PRO A 56 0.12 18.35 -5.63
N GLN A 57 -0.08 17.36 -6.52
CA GLN A 57 -1.18 17.33 -7.51
C GLN A 57 -2.29 16.34 -7.15
N GLN A 58 -2.19 15.64 -6.02
CA GLN A 58 -3.25 14.77 -5.53
C GLN A 58 -4.36 15.58 -4.85
N GLN A 59 -5.60 15.17 -5.07
CA GLN A 59 -6.77 15.79 -4.41
C GLN A 59 -7.04 15.20 -3.04
N ILE A 60 -6.77 13.89 -2.89
CA ILE A 60 -6.99 13.13 -1.67
C ILE A 60 -5.79 12.21 -1.43
N PRO A 61 -5.48 11.90 -0.15
CA PRO A 61 -4.45 10.95 0.19
C PRO A 61 -4.86 9.54 -0.23
N LEU A 62 -3.88 8.77 -0.67
CA LEU A 62 -3.97 7.33 -0.83
C LEU A 62 -3.37 6.66 0.40
N TYR A 63 -4.13 5.79 1.05
CA TYR A 63 -3.70 5.00 2.20
C TYR A 63 -3.37 3.59 1.73
N ILE A 64 -2.12 3.18 1.86
CA ILE A 64 -1.67 1.84 1.49
C ILE A 64 -1.33 1.06 2.74
N ILE A 65 -1.94 -0.10 2.91
CA ILE A 65 -1.81 -0.94 4.10
C ILE A 65 -1.07 -2.22 3.74
N ASP A 66 -0.02 -2.47 4.50
CA ASP A 66 0.62 -3.77 4.61
C ASP A 66 -0.09 -4.56 5.70
N THR A 67 -0.82 -5.60 5.31
CA THR A 67 -1.71 -6.32 6.23
C THR A 67 -1.00 -7.35 7.10
N ARG A 68 0.33 -7.43 7.05
CA ARG A 68 1.08 -8.32 7.93
C ARG A 68 0.89 -7.88 9.38
N THR A 69 0.49 -8.83 10.22
CA THR A 69 0.19 -8.65 11.63
C THR A 69 1.21 -9.30 12.55
N ASP A 70 2.19 -10.03 12.01
CA ASP A 70 3.37 -10.52 12.74
C ASP A 70 4.52 -10.83 11.75
N TYR A 71 5.62 -10.07 11.83
CA TYR A 71 6.79 -10.29 10.96
C TYR A 71 7.64 -11.48 11.38
N ASN A 72 7.48 -11.95 12.62
CA ASN A 72 8.24 -13.05 13.20
C ASN A 72 7.46 -14.37 13.17
N ASN A 73 6.14 -14.31 12.98
CA ASN A 73 5.29 -15.49 12.85
C ASN A 73 4.44 -15.46 11.57
N PRO A 74 4.94 -16.05 10.46
CA PRO A 74 4.20 -16.11 9.20
C PRO A 74 2.81 -16.73 9.31
N SER A 75 2.61 -17.71 10.21
CA SER A 75 1.31 -18.36 10.39
C SER A 75 0.23 -17.48 11.03
N ALA A 76 0.64 -16.36 11.65
CA ALA A 76 -0.27 -15.34 12.18
C ALA A 76 -0.65 -14.28 11.13
N ASN A 77 -0.05 -14.29 9.94
CA ASN A 77 -0.42 -13.39 8.84
C ASN A 77 -1.51 -14.02 7.97
N PHE A 78 -2.76 -13.97 8.42
CA PHE A 78 -3.88 -14.63 7.74
C PHE A 78 -4.16 -14.12 6.31
N LEU A 79 -3.65 -12.93 5.96
CA LEU A 79 -3.77 -12.35 4.62
C LEU A 79 -2.51 -12.57 3.76
N CYS A 80 -1.61 -13.45 4.18
CA CYS A 80 -0.50 -13.94 3.40
C CYS A 80 -0.72 -15.40 2.98
N GLY A 81 -0.24 -15.74 1.78
CA GLY A 81 -0.26 -17.10 1.24
C GLY A 81 0.97 -17.34 0.35
N ALA A 82 0.92 -18.39 -0.46
CA ALA A 82 2.04 -18.77 -1.32
C ALA A 82 2.44 -17.67 -2.34
N ALA A 83 1.49 -16.82 -2.75
CA ALA A 83 1.71 -15.71 -3.68
C ALA A 83 2.26 -14.43 -3.01
N GLY A 84 2.48 -14.43 -1.69
CA GLY A 84 2.89 -13.26 -0.92
C GLY A 84 1.80 -12.77 0.02
N CYS A 85 1.88 -11.49 0.40
CA CYS A 85 0.98 -10.86 1.37
C CYS A 85 0.06 -9.86 0.68
N ASN A 86 -1.19 -9.75 1.14
CA ASN A 86 -2.12 -8.78 0.58
C ASN A 86 -1.75 -7.35 0.99
N PHE A 87 -1.65 -6.46 0.01
CA PHE A 87 -1.53 -5.03 0.22
C PHE A 87 -2.81 -4.37 -0.25
N LEU A 88 -3.34 -3.47 0.57
CA LEU A 88 -4.63 -2.83 0.34
C LEU A 88 -4.45 -1.34 0.10
N GLY A 89 -5.12 -0.79 -0.90
CA GLY A 89 -5.19 0.64 -1.15
C GLY A 89 -6.56 1.18 -0.81
N TYR A 90 -6.63 2.29 -0.06
CA TYR A 90 -7.87 2.96 0.30
C TYR A 90 -7.82 4.46 0.04
N ILE A 91 -8.97 5.03 -0.30
CA ILE A 91 -9.21 6.48 -0.34
C ILE A 91 -10.38 6.85 0.56
N ARG A 92 -10.37 8.07 1.10
CA ARG A 92 -11.49 8.61 1.88
C ARG A 92 -12.63 9.01 0.92
N THR A 93 -13.86 8.63 1.25
CA THR A 93 -15.08 9.08 0.57
C THR A 93 -16.05 9.68 1.60
N LYS A 94 -17.18 10.22 1.13
CA LYS A 94 -18.24 10.73 2.04
C LYS A 94 -18.84 9.61 2.92
N ALA A 95 -18.82 8.36 2.45
CA ALA A 95 -19.41 7.22 3.14
C ALA A 95 -18.43 6.42 4.02
N GLY A 96 -17.14 6.80 4.05
CA GLY A 96 -16.11 6.05 4.77
C GLY A 96 -14.82 5.96 3.96
N TYR A 97 -14.27 4.75 3.83
CA TYR A 97 -13.17 4.48 2.93
C TYR A 97 -13.64 3.62 1.75
N GLN A 98 -13.01 3.78 0.60
CA GLN A 98 -13.22 2.90 -0.55
C GLN A 98 -11.91 2.19 -0.86
N ARG A 99 -11.95 0.86 -0.94
CA ARG A 99 -10.82 0.06 -1.42
C ARG A 99 -10.64 0.31 -2.91
N VAL A 100 -9.44 0.72 -3.32
CA VAL A 100 -9.05 1.02 -4.70
C VAL A 100 -8.06 0.01 -5.28
N PHE A 101 -7.46 -0.85 -4.45
CA PHE A 101 -6.81 -2.09 -4.89
C PHE A 101 -6.66 -3.09 -3.74
N SER A 102 -6.45 -4.35 -4.11
CA SER A 102 -6.04 -5.46 -3.24
C SER A 102 -5.12 -6.34 -4.07
N TYR A 103 -3.82 -6.32 -3.79
CA TYR A 103 -2.83 -7.09 -4.54
C TYR A 103 -2.00 -7.94 -3.59
N TYR A 104 -1.83 -9.22 -3.93
CA TYR A 104 -0.85 -10.07 -3.28
C TYR A 104 0.53 -9.75 -3.85
N LEU A 105 1.43 -9.29 -2.98
CA LEU A 105 2.77 -8.89 -3.32
C LEU A 105 3.77 -9.70 -2.49
N ASN A 106 4.87 -10.14 -3.10
CA ASN A 106 5.97 -10.76 -2.38
C ASN A 106 6.89 -9.68 -1.78
N PRO A 107 6.98 -9.55 -0.43
CA PRO A 107 7.79 -8.53 0.22
C PRO A 107 9.28 -8.90 0.33
N ALA A 108 9.72 -10.04 -0.21
CA ALA A 108 11.10 -10.49 -0.22
C ALA A 108 11.94 -9.71 -1.26
N LEU A 109 12.06 -8.40 -1.05
CA LEU A 109 12.87 -7.49 -1.87
C LEU A 109 14.21 -7.18 -1.20
N PRO A 110 15.24 -6.82 -1.99
CA PRO A 110 16.46 -6.20 -1.47
C PRO A 110 16.15 -4.95 -0.61
N GLU A 111 16.99 -4.69 0.39
CA GLU A 111 16.76 -3.64 1.41
C GLU A 111 16.57 -2.22 0.85
N ASN A 112 17.06 -1.95 -0.36
CA ASN A 112 16.99 -0.64 -1.01
C ASN A 112 15.82 -0.48 -1.98
N LEU A 113 14.92 -1.47 -2.09
CA LEU A 113 13.77 -1.43 -3.00
C LEU A 113 12.47 -1.39 -2.21
N SER A 114 11.63 -0.40 -2.49
CA SER A 114 10.28 -0.35 -1.93
C SER A 114 9.37 -1.30 -2.70
N ILE A 115 8.49 -2.03 -2.00
CA ILE A 115 7.52 -2.91 -2.64
C ILE A 115 6.48 -2.14 -3.47
N ILE A 116 6.19 -0.89 -3.08
CA ILE A 116 5.27 0.01 -3.77
C ILE A 116 5.91 1.39 -3.85
N GLU A 117 5.95 1.94 -5.06
CA GLU A 117 6.51 3.27 -5.35
C GLU A 117 5.48 4.12 -6.10
N PRO A 118 5.02 5.25 -5.54
CA PRO A 118 4.21 6.19 -6.28
C PRO A 118 5.08 6.95 -7.29
N THR A 119 4.63 6.96 -8.54
CA THR A 119 5.22 7.77 -9.60
C THR A 119 4.79 9.23 -9.47
N ARG A 120 5.41 10.13 -10.25
CA ARG A 120 4.96 11.52 -10.38
C ARG A 120 3.76 11.69 -11.33
N THR A 121 3.35 10.63 -12.03
CA THR A 121 2.23 10.68 -12.98
C THR A 121 0.93 10.59 -12.20
N ILE A 122 0.15 11.66 -12.17
CA ILE A 122 -1.20 11.66 -11.60
C ILE A 122 -2.21 11.32 -12.69
N ARG A 123 -3.07 10.33 -12.43
CA ARG A 123 -4.21 9.96 -13.27
C ARG A 123 -5.45 9.88 -12.40
N ASN A 124 -6.52 10.57 -12.81
CA ASN A 124 -7.77 10.64 -12.05
C ASN A 124 -7.58 11.06 -10.57
N GLY A 125 -6.65 11.99 -10.31
CA GLY A 125 -6.41 12.56 -8.98
C GLY A 125 -5.52 11.75 -8.04
N LEU A 126 -5.00 10.59 -8.46
CA LEU A 126 -4.06 9.74 -7.71
C LEU A 126 -2.80 9.40 -8.54
N PRO A 127 -1.64 9.15 -7.91
CA PRO A 127 -0.43 8.77 -8.61
C PRO A 127 -0.56 7.36 -9.17
N CYS A 128 -0.01 7.11 -10.35
CA CYS A 128 0.26 5.74 -10.75
C CYS A 128 1.27 5.13 -9.76
N LEU A 129 1.13 3.84 -9.49
CA LEU A 129 2.00 3.07 -8.61
C LEU A 129 2.85 2.12 -9.46
N VAL A 130 4.09 1.89 -9.00
CA VAL A 130 4.94 0.80 -9.45
C VAL A 130 5.02 -0.21 -8.31
N PHE A 131 4.67 -1.46 -8.61
CA PHE A 131 4.83 -2.60 -7.72
C PHE A 131 6.11 -3.34 -8.13
N ASN A 132 7.10 -3.36 -7.24
CA ASN A 132 8.34 -4.11 -7.45
C ASN A 132 8.12 -5.54 -6.97
N GLN A 133 8.27 -6.54 -7.84
CA GLN A 133 8.05 -7.96 -7.53
C GLN A 133 9.30 -8.79 -7.82
N PRO A 134 9.80 -9.58 -6.86
CA PRO A 134 10.88 -10.51 -7.10
C PRO A 134 10.37 -11.69 -7.95
N ILE A 135 10.99 -11.91 -9.10
CA ILE A 135 10.73 -13.05 -9.97
C ILE A 135 12.06 -13.73 -10.30
N GLN A 136 12.24 -14.92 -9.73
CA GLN A 136 13.49 -15.69 -9.82
C GLN A 136 14.68 -14.81 -9.39
N ASN A 137 15.57 -14.48 -10.32
CA ASN A 137 16.79 -13.69 -10.09
C ASN A 137 16.66 -12.23 -10.56
N SER A 138 15.43 -11.75 -10.75
CA SER A 138 15.15 -10.40 -11.28
C SER A 138 14.03 -9.70 -10.51
N ILE A 139 13.89 -8.39 -10.74
CA ILE A 139 12.78 -7.58 -10.21
C ILE A 139 11.90 -7.15 -11.38
N GLU A 140 10.64 -7.58 -11.39
CA GLU A 140 9.62 -7.08 -12.30
C GLU A 140 9.00 -5.80 -11.73
N LYS A 141 8.72 -4.83 -12.61
CA LYS A 141 8.07 -3.56 -12.26
C LYS A 141 6.70 -3.49 -12.92
N ILE A 142 5.66 -3.67 -12.12
CA ILE A 142 4.28 -3.63 -12.60
C ILE A 142 3.73 -2.23 -12.35
N LYS A 143 3.42 -1.50 -13.41
CA LYS A 143 2.82 -0.16 -13.29
C LYS A 143 1.30 -0.28 -13.33
N ALA A 144 0.63 0.34 -12.37
CA ALA A 144 -0.82 0.50 -12.39
C ALA A 144 -1.23 1.95 -12.14
N CYS A 145 -2.31 2.39 -12.77
CA CYS A 145 -2.86 3.72 -12.58
C CYS A 145 -4.32 3.64 -12.13
N PHE A 146 -4.76 4.64 -11.38
CA PHE A 146 -6.15 4.76 -10.97
C PHE A 146 -7.04 5.15 -12.17
N ASP A 147 -8.06 4.34 -12.47
CA ASP A 147 -8.98 4.56 -13.60
C ASP A 147 -10.20 5.42 -13.24
N GLY A 148 -10.25 5.96 -12.01
CA GLY A 148 -11.40 6.66 -11.44
C GLY A 148 -12.23 5.79 -10.49
N ARG A 149 -11.99 4.47 -10.47
CA ARG A 149 -12.64 3.50 -9.58
C ARG A 149 -11.65 2.63 -8.82
N GLN A 150 -10.63 2.12 -9.51
CA GLN A 150 -9.61 1.22 -8.96
C GLN A 150 -8.28 1.36 -9.71
N TYR A 151 -7.21 0.80 -9.15
CA TYR A 151 -5.96 0.65 -9.90
C TYR A 151 -6.08 -0.49 -10.90
N ARG A 152 -5.56 -0.25 -12.12
CA ARG A 152 -5.41 -1.26 -13.16
C ARG A 152 -4.03 -1.14 -13.79
N THR A 153 -3.45 -2.28 -14.13
CA THR A 153 -2.24 -2.35 -14.94
C THR A 153 -2.53 -1.74 -16.31
N ASP A 154 -1.63 -0.87 -16.76
CA ASP A 154 -1.67 -0.36 -18.14
C ASP A 154 -1.21 -1.46 -19.13
#